data_AF-A0A497QHR9-F1
#
_entry.id   AF-A0A497QHR9-F1
#
_cell.length_a   1.000
_cell.length_b   1.000
_cell.length_c   1.000
_cell.angle_alpha   90.00
_cell.angle_beta   90.00
_cell.angle_gamma   90.00
#
_symmetry.space_group_name_H-M   'P 1'
#
loop_
_entity.id
_entity.type
_entity.pdbx_description
1 polymer ?
#
loop_
_entity_poly.entity_id
_entity_poly.type
_entity_poly.pdbx_seq_one_letter_code
_entity_poly.pdbx_strand_id
1 'polypeptide(L)'
;MLVKAQDIVYLKSTTNSSNSQDSKTNLFPPIFPKLSEPSEPIEIEGRGKYTPRNTLNDLTGTEWIKFTRSWFEHHPPARNKKLMEHLHPAKFPEDLIAKFIKFFTKEGMWVLDPFVGTGSTLVACDQTRRNGIGIELTEKWAKIAVQRTKQYVIQGDARYIYQYSLPSIDFCISSPPYWDMLRHSRGGSNSTHKDRIAEGLDIIFSEDEKDMGNIEEYNEFLQELLNIYAQVFTVMRPGAYIAVVMQNQLKTKQNFYPIAWEFALEMRKFGWQLCQEFLWCQRDKKLGIWGYPNTYISNVHHHYFLIFRKPLPPKKRRNSKKKP
;
A
#
# COMPACT_ATOMS: atom_id res chain seq x y z
N MET A 1 11.96 -22.78 14.17
CA MET A 1 11.03 -23.63 13.41
C MET A 1 10.98 -23.05 11.99
N LEU A 2 11.58 -23.72 11.00
CA LEU A 2 11.59 -23.26 9.60
C LEU A 2 10.19 -23.50 9.02
N VAL A 3 9.46 -22.42 8.72
CA VAL A 3 8.19 -22.50 7.99
C VAL A 3 8.51 -23.04 6.60
N LYS A 4 7.84 -24.14 6.23
CA LYS A 4 8.07 -24.87 4.97
C LYS A 4 7.52 -24.07 3.79
N ALA A 5 8.15 -24.23 2.63
CA ALA A 5 7.85 -23.60 1.33
C ALA A 5 6.48 -23.96 0.71
N GLN A 6 5.41 -24.01 1.50
CA GLN A 6 4.04 -24.27 1.06
C GLN A 6 3.10 -23.07 1.23
N ASP A 7 3.61 -21.88 1.54
CA ASP A 7 2.87 -20.64 1.34
C ASP A 7 2.64 -20.49 -0.16
N ILE A 8 1.39 -20.56 -0.60
CA ILE A 8 1.06 -20.66 -2.02
C ILE A 8 1.46 -19.33 -2.70
N VAL A 9 2.65 -19.30 -3.29
CA VAL A 9 3.07 -18.24 -4.19
C VAL A 9 2.37 -18.50 -5.51
N TYR A 10 1.33 -17.72 -5.81
CA TYR A 10 0.68 -17.74 -7.09
C TYR A 10 1.55 -16.96 -8.09
N LEU A 11 2.65 -17.57 -8.53
CA LEU A 11 3.44 -17.08 -9.65
C LEU A 11 2.70 -17.47 -10.93
N LYS A 12 2.19 -16.50 -11.69
CA LYS A 12 1.67 -16.79 -13.02
C LYS A 12 2.85 -17.17 -13.92
N SER A 13 2.97 -18.46 -14.27
CA SER A 13 4.06 -18.94 -15.11
C SER A 13 4.03 -18.22 -16.46
N THR A 14 5.03 -17.38 -16.74
CA THR A 14 5.29 -16.92 -18.10
C THR A 14 5.98 -18.04 -18.87
N THR A 15 5.23 -19.08 -19.29
CA THR A 15 5.67 -19.99 -20.35
C THR A 15 5.42 -19.29 -21.68
N ASN A 16 6.40 -19.07 -22.56
CA ASN A 16 7.23 -20.10 -23.17
C ASN A 16 8.70 -19.68 -23.30
N SER A 17 9.61 -20.51 -22.80
CA SER A 17 10.77 -21.00 -23.56
C SER A 17 11.46 -22.10 -22.77
N SER A 18 11.42 -23.30 -23.35
CA SER A 18 12.23 -24.45 -22.95
C SER A 18 13.69 -24.18 -23.29
N ASN A 19 14.58 -24.12 -22.29
CA ASN A 19 15.80 -24.93 -22.25
C ASN A 19 16.71 -24.64 -21.04
N SER A 20 17.30 -25.74 -20.58
CA SER A 20 18.58 -25.93 -19.89
C SER A 20 18.77 -25.44 -18.44
N GLN A 21 19.34 -26.39 -17.69
CA GLN A 21 19.86 -26.41 -16.32
C GLN A 21 20.79 -25.24 -15.92
N ASP A 22 20.88 -25.06 -14.60
CA ASP A 22 21.80 -24.25 -13.79
C ASP A 22 21.59 -22.73 -13.65
N SER A 23 21.04 -22.35 -12.50
CA SER A 23 21.48 -21.26 -11.60
C SER A 23 20.36 -20.99 -10.58
N LYS A 24 20.68 -20.41 -9.41
CA LYS A 24 19.70 -20.00 -8.39
C LYS A 24 18.47 -19.37 -9.05
N THR A 25 17.35 -20.08 -9.08
CA THR A 25 16.11 -19.61 -9.70
C THR A 25 15.69 -18.32 -9.03
N ASN A 26 15.78 -17.20 -9.74
CA ASN A 26 15.22 -15.93 -9.30
C ASN A 26 13.71 -16.12 -9.16
N LEU A 27 13.20 -16.12 -7.92
CA LEU A 27 11.79 -16.38 -7.62
C LEU A 27 10.86 -15.30 -8.20
N PHE A 28 11.40 -14.10 -8.44
CA PHE A 28 10.68 -12.94 -8.97
C PHE A 28 11.41 -12.37 -10.19
N PRO A 29 11.33 -13.01 -11.37
CA PRO A 29 11.81 -12.38 -12.60
C PRO A 29 11.00 -11.10 -12.88
N PRO A 30 11.60 -9.99 -13.34
CA PRO A 30 10.82 -8.79 -13.63
C PRO A 30 9.85 -9.01 -14.80
N ILE A 31 8.58 -8.71 -14.59
CA ILE A 31 7.52 -8.71 -15.63
C ILE A 31 7.73 -7.54 -16.60
N PHE A 32 8.15 -6.40 -16.06
CA PHE A 32 8.50 -5.20 -16.81
C PHE A 32 9.98 -4.89 -16.58
N PRO A 33 10.83 -5.02 -17.60
CA PRO A 33 12.24 -4.67 -17.46
C PRO A 33 12.39 -3.16 -17.26
N LYS A 34 13.46 -2.75 -16.57
CA LYS A 34 13.84 -1.33 -16.51
C LYS A 34 14.21 -0.84 -17.90
N LEU A 35 13.65 0.30 -18.28
CA LEU A 35 13.94 0.94 -19.56
C LEU A 35 15.25 1.73 -19.49
N SER A 36 15.90 1.90 -20.63
CA SER A 36 17.04 2.81 -20.76
C SER A 36 16.58 4.25 -20.57
N GLU A 37 17.27 4.99 -19.70
CA GLU A 37 16.99 6.41 -19.50
C GLU A 37 17.76 7.26 -20.53
N PRO A 38 17.18 8.37 -21.02
CA PRO A 38 17.90 9.29 -21.90
C PRO A 38 19.07 9.93 -21.15
N SER A 39 20.16 10.22 -21.85
CA SER A 39 21.35 10.86 -21.24
C SER A 39 21.15 12.36 -21.01
N GLU A 40 20.31 13.00 -21.83
CA GLU A 40 20.04 14.43 -21.81
C GLU A 40 18.55 14.71 -21.57
N PRO A 41 18.19 15.92 -21.10
CA PRO A 41 16.80 16.33 -21.02
C PRO A 41 16.09 16.25 -22.37
N ILE A 42 14.85 15.75 -22.37
CA ILE A 42 14.02 15.61 -23.58
C ILE A 42 12.71 16.38 -23.42
N GLU A 43 12.24 17.00 -24.50
CA GLU A 43 10.91 17.59 -24.55
C GLU A 43 9.90 16.52 -24.95
N ILE A 44 8.87 16.32 -24.13
CA ILE A 44 7.82 15.33 -24.40
C ILE A 44 6.56 16.09 -24.77
N GLU A 45 6.09 15.89 -25.99
CA GLU A 45 4.90 16.55 -26.53
C GLU A 45 3.70 16.39 -25.57
N GLY A 46 3.07 17.52 -25.24
CA GLY A 46 1.92 17.57 -24.31
C GLY A 46 2.24 17.37 -22.82
N ARG A 47 3.46 16.96 -22.44
CA ARG A 47 3.86 16.74 -21.03
C ARG A 47 4.89 17.76 -20.54
N GLY A 48 5.72 18.29 -21.43
CA GLY A 48 6.79 19.23 -21.13
C GLY A 48 8.16 18.55 -21.00
N LYS A 49 9.12 19.26 -20.40
CA LYS A 49 10.51 18.81 -20.27
C LYS A 49 10.70 17.72 -19.20
N TYR A 50 11.23 16.57 -19.60
CA TYR A 50 11.74 15.53 -18.71
C TYR A 50 13.25 15.68 -18.51
N THR A 51 13.73 15.47 -17.28
CA THR A 51 15.16 15.57 -16.93
C THR A 51 15.66 14.24 -16.33
N PRO A 52 16.68 13.59 -16.94
CA PRO A 52 17.23 12.30 -16.45
C PRO A 52 17.79 12.33 -15.02
N ARG A 53 18.14 13.51 -14.51
CA ARG A 53 18.57 13.70 -13.12
C ARG A 53 17.45 13.37 -12.11
N ASN A 54 16.19 13.30 -12.54
CA ASN A 54 15.08 12.84 -11.73
C ASN A 54 15.16 11.33 -11.51
N THR A 55 15.72 10.94 -10.37
CA THR A 55 15.89 9.53 -9.98
C THR A 55 14.68 8.93 -9.28
N LEU A 56 13.64 9.73 -9.01
CA LEU A 56 12.44 9.26 -8.30
C LEU A 56 11.38 8.71 -9.25
N ASN A 57 11.12 9.42 -10.36
CA ASN A 57 10.05 9.09 -11.29
C ASN A 57 10.30 9.59 -12.72
N ASP A 58 9.38 9.26 -13.62
CA ASP A 58 9.41 9.61 -15.04
C ASP A 58 8.55 10.84 -15.37
N LEU A 59 8.26 11.69 -14.37
CA LEU A 59 7.43 12.88 -14.53
C LEU A 59 8.23 14.07 -15.04
N THR A 60 7.58 14.91 -15.83
CA THR A 60 8.06 16.27 -16.16
C THR A 60 7.84 17.22 -14.99
N GLY A 61 8.45 18.40 -15.01
CA GLY A 61 8.23 19.42 -13.97
C GLY A 61 6.75 19.82 -13.83
N THR A 62 6.04 19.93 -14.95
CA THR A 62 4.61 20.29 -15.00
C THR A 62 3.72 19.19 -14.41
N GLU A 63 4.11 17.92 -14.55
CA GLU A 63 3.40 16.80 -13.93
C GLU A 63 3.73 16.71 -12.44
N TRP A 64 4.99 16.89 -12.08
CA TRP A 64 5.49 16.80 -10.70
C TRP A 64 4.73 17.75 -9.76
N ILE A 65 4.58 19.02 -10.12
CA ILE A 65 3.95 20.03 -9.25
C ILE A 65 2.49 19.73 -8.93
N LYS A 66 1.80 18.95 -9.78
CA LYS A 66 0.40 18.54 -9.52
C LYS A 66 0.31 17.58 -8.33
N PHE A 67 1.35 16.78 -8.10
CA PHE A 67 1.43 15.81 -7.01
C PHE A 67 1.94 16.39 -5.69
N THR A 68 2.43 17.63 -5.68
CA THR A 68 2.93 18.25 -4.44
C THR A 68 1.83 18.91 -3.60
N ARG A 69 0.56 18.83 -4.04
CA ARG A 69 -0.59 19.29 -3.24
C ARG A 69 -0.86 18.27 -2.13
N SER A 70 -0.76 18.70 -0.87
CA SER A 70 -0.91 17.85 0.32
C SER A 70 -2.34 17.34 0.57
N TRP A 71 -3.29 17.65 -0.29
CA TRP A 71 -4.65 17.11 -0.22
C TRP A 71 -5.25 16.96 -1.61
N PHE A 72 -6.16 16.00 -1.75
CA PHE A 72 -6.90 15.79 -2.98
C PHE A 72 -8.26 15.15 -2.71
N GLU A 73 -9.20 15.44 -3.62
CA GLU A 73 -10.43 14.67 -3.77
C GLU A 73 -10.22 13.62 -4.86
N HIS A 74 -10.82 12.45 -4.70
CA HIS A 74 -10.82 11.44 -5.74
C HIS A 74 -12.20 10.82 -5.87
N HIS A 75 -12.77 10.99 -7.07
CA HIS A 75 -14.09 10.49 -7.46
C HIS A 75 -13.87 9.29 -8.40
N PRO A 76 -13.80 8.06 -7.88
CA PRO A 76 -13.72 6.89 -8.73
C PRO A 76 -15.03 6.76 -9.54
N PRO A 77 -14.97 6.30 -10.80
CA PRO A 77 -16.19 5.97 -11.54
C PRO A 77 -16.98 4.89 -10.80
N ALA A 78 -18.31 4.88 -11.01
CA ALA A 78 -19.18 3.86 -10.42
C ALA A 78 -18.71 2.46 -10.81
N ARG A 79 -18.39 1.63 -9.83
CA ARG A 79 -17.89 0.27 -10.06
C ARG A 79 -19.03 -0.69 -10.42
N ASN A 80 -18.72 -1.69 -11.24
CA ASN A 80 -19.70 -2.69 -11.69
C ASN A 80 -19.99 -3.71 -10.58
N LYS A 81 -21.18 -3.60 -9.97
CA LYS A 81 -21.69 -4.45 -8.88
C LYS A 81 -21.60 -5.96 -9.09
N LYS A 82 -21.40 -6.44 -10.34
CA LYS A 82 -21.29 -7.87 -10.68
C LYS A 82 -19.89 -8.45 -10.53
N LEU A 83 -18.86 -7.63 -10.30
CA LEU A 83 -17.49 -8.13 -10.18
C LEU A 83 -17.25 -8.66 -8.76
N MET A 84 -16.70 -9.88 -8.64
CA MET A 84 -16.33 -10.55 -7.37
C MET A 84 -15.48 -9.68 -6.42
N GLU A 85 -14.85 -8.67 -6.99
CA GLU A 85 -14.13 -7.66 -6.29
C GLU A 85 -15.02 -6.86 -5.29
N HIS A 86 -16.34 -6.72 -5.53
CA HIS A 86 -17.25 -5.95 -4.67
C HIS A 86 -17.47 -6.59 -3.30
N LEU A 87 -17.10 -7.86 -3.16
CA LEU A 87 -17.17 -8.62 -1.92
C LEU A 87 -16.24 -8.04 -0.83
N HIS A 88 -15.14 -7.37 -1.19
CA HIS A 88 -14.21 -6.84 -0.18
C HIS A 88 -14.69 -5.48 0.39
N PRO A 89 -14.71 -5.30 1.73
CA PRO A 89 -15.36 -4.16 2.38
C PRO A 89 -14.60 -2.83 2.29
N ALA A 90 -13.28 -2.86 2.13
CA ALA A 90 -12.45 -1.65 2.15
C ALA A 90 -11.38 -1.69 1.04
N LYS A 91 -11.63 -1.04 -0.09
CA LYS A 91 -10.63 -0.90 -1.16
C LYS A 91 -10.40 0.54 -1.51
N PHE A 92 -9.15 0.93 -1.62
CA PHE A 92 -8.77 2.18 -2.28
C PHE A 92 -8.81 2.02 -3.82
N PRO A 93 -9.10 3.10 -4.58
CA PRO A 93 -9.17 3.05 -6.05
C PRO A 93 -7.82 2.83 -6.75
N GLU A 94 -7.82 2.04 -7.81
CA GLU A 94 -6.63 1.67 -8.59
C GLU A 94 -5.95 2.90 -9.20
N ASP A 95 -6.71 3.82 -9.78
CA ASP A 95 -6.18 5.06 -10.38
C ASP A 95 -5.50 5.96 -9.35
N LEU A 96 -6.01 5.97 -8.12
CA LEU A 96 -5.39 6.70 -7.02
C LEU A 96 -4.03 6.08 -6.65
N ILE A 97 -3.90 4.76 -6.71
CA ILE A 97 -2.64 4.09 -6.40
C ILE A 97 -1.65 4.21 -7.54
N ALA A 98 -2.12 4.11 -8.78
CA ALA A 98 -1.31 4.35 -9.97
C ALA A 98 -0.63 5.72 -9.94
N LYS A 99 -1.34 6.73 -9.40
CA LYS A 99 -0.82 8.08 -9.13
C LYS A 99 0.37 8.08 -8.16
N PHE A 100 0.26 7.42 -7.00
CA PHE A 100 1.35 7.32 -6.04
C PHE A 100 2.51 6.47 -6.56
N ILE A 101 2.23 5.34 -7.21
CA ILE A 101 3.25 4.50 -7.86
C ILE A 101 4.02 5.34 -8.89
N LYS A 102 3.32 6.07 -9.77
CA LYS A 102 3.97 6.95 -10.75
C LYS A 102 4.84 8.02 -10.12
N PHE A 103 4.44 8.57 -8.97
CA PHE A 103 5.19 9.62 -8.30
C PHE A 103 6.41 9.10 -7.55
N PHE A 104 6.37 7.91 -6.96
CA PHE A 104 7.46 7.37 -6.14
C PHE A 104 8.35 6.34 -6.87
N THR A 105 8.08 6.05 -8.14
CA THR A 105 8.85 5.08 -8.93
C THR A 105 8.99 5.48 -10.39
N LYS A 106 10.00 4.90 -11.05
CA LYS A 106 10.12 4.80 -12.50
C LYS A 106 9.51 3.49 -13.02
N GLU A 107 9.27 3.40 -14.33
CA GLU A 107 8.90 2.14 -14.97
C GLU A 107 9.92 1.01 -14.70
N GLY A 108 9.43 -0.22 -14.54
CA GLY A 108 10.23 -1.41 -14.23
C GLY A 108 10.76 -1.49 -12.79
N MET A 109 10.45 -0.53 -11.92
CA MET A 109 10.78 -0.60 -10.49
C MET A 109 9.82 -1.51 -9.72
N TRP A 110 10.25 -1.96 -8.53
CA TRP A 110 9.51 -2.90 -7.69
C TRP A 110 8.62 -2.21 -6.65
N VAL A 111 7.35 -2.61 -6.60
CA VAL A 111 6.33 -2.13 -5.67
C VAL A 111 5.85 -3.27 -4.78
N LEU A 112 5.78 -3.02 -3.47
CA LEU A 112 5.24 -3.96 -2.47
C LEU A 112 3.91 -3.47 -1.90
N ASP A 113 2.98 -4.39 -1.69
CA ASP A 113 1.79 -4.21 -0.85
C ASP A 113 1.70 -5.36 0.17
N PRO A 114 1.99 -5.15 1.46
CA PRO A 114 1.88 -6.18 2.50
C PRO A 114 0.43 -6.54 2.88
N PHE A 115 -0.57 -5.84 2.35
CA PHE A 115 -2.00 -6.03 2.65
C PHE A 115 -2.82 -5.97 1.36
N VAL A 116 -2.43 -6.77 0.36
CA VAL A 116 -2.86 -6.55 -1.03
C VAL A 116 -4.36 -6.77 -1.25
N GLY A 117 -5.02 -7.55 -0.37
CA GLY A 117 -6.44 -7.85 -0.46
C GLY A 117 -6.78 -8.42 -1.84
N THR A 118 -7.70 -7.76 -2.54
CA THR A 118 -8.10 -8.13 -3.90
C THR A 118 -7.19 -7.59 -5.03
N GLY A 119 -6.04 -6.99 -4.71
CA GLY A 119 -5.02 -6.67 -5.71
C GLY A 119 -5.09 -5.29 -6.38
N SER A 120 -5.73 -4.27 -5.78
CA SER A 120 -5.79 -2.91 -6.37
C SER A 120 -4.39 -2.35 -6.70
N THR A 121 -3.42 -2.53 -5.79
CA THR A 121 -2.03 -2.09 -6.00
C THR A 121 -1.36 -2.82 -7.17
N LEU A 122 -1.66 -4.10 -7.37
CA LEU A 122 -1.09 -4.91 -8.45
C LEU A 122 -1.68 -4.54 -9.82
N VAL A 123 -2.99 -4.27 -9.87
CA VAL A 123 -3.64 -3.72 -11.07
C VAL A 123 -3.01 -2.36 -11.43
N ALA A 124 -2.75 -1.50 -10.44
CA ALA A 124 -2.06 -0.24 -10.67
C ALA A 124 -0.60 -0.45 -11.17
N CYS A 125 0.10 -1.48 -10.68
CA CYS A 125 1.42 -1.86 -11.22
C CYS A 125 1.35 -2.27 -12.69
N ASP A 126 0.32 -3.02 -13.10
CA ASP A 126 0.10 -3.39 -14.50
C ASP A 126 -0.11 -2.17 -15.39
N GLN A 127 -1.02 -1.27 -14.99
CA GLN A 127 -1.33 -0.03 -15.71
C GLN A 127 -0.13 0.90 -15.85
N THR A 128 0.77 0.86 -14.87
CA THR A 128 1.93 1.76 -14.80
C THR A 128 3.23 1.07 -15.19
N ARG A 129 3.21 -0.19 -15.62
CA ARG A 129 4.42 -0.94 -16.03
C ARG A 129 5.48 -1.03 -14.91
N ARG A 130 5.05 -1.25 -13.67
CA ARG A 130 5.91 -1.57 -12.52
C ARG A 130 5.79 -3.06 -12.17
N ASN A 131 6.79 -3.59 -11.49
CA ASN A 131 6.78 -4.96 -10.99
C ASN A 131 6.18 -4.95 -9.57
N GLY A 132 5.03 -5.60 -9.40
CA GLY A 132 4.28 -5.63 -8.15
C GLY A 132 4.41 -6.96 -7.43
N ILE A 133 4.52 -6.90 -6.11
CA ILE A 133 4.37 -8.06 -5.21
C ILE A 133 3.33 -7.69 -4.15
N GLY A 134 2.31 -8.54 -4.01
CA GLY A 134 1.28 -8.40 -2.99
C GLY A 134 1.30 -9.58 -2.02
N ILE A 135 1.18 -9.31 -0.73
CA ILE A 135 1.03 -10.34 0.30
C ILE A 135 -0.39 -10.25 0.85
N GLU A 136 -1.08 -11.39 0.91
CA GLU A 136 -2.44 -11.50 1.43
C GLU A 136 -2.56 -12.74 2.31
N LEU A 137 -3.04 -12.54 3.54
CA LEU A 137 -3.20 -13.62 4.51
C LEU A 137 -4.30 -14.60 4.06
N THR A 138 -5.44 -14.07 3.63
CA THR A 138 -6.64 -14.85 3.36
C THR A 138 -6.63 -15.40 1.95
N GLU A 139 -6.66 -16.73 1.83
CA GLU A 139 -6.62 -17.41 0.52
C GLU A 139 -7.73 -16.95 -0.44
N LYS A 140 -8.94 -16.68 0.08
CA LYS A 140 -10.08 -16.14 -0.69
C LYS A 140 -9.70 -14.84 -1.41
N TRP A 141 -9.08 -13.90 -0.71
CA TRP A 141 -8.70 -12.59 -1.27
C TRP A 141 -7.50 -12.71 -2.21
N ALA A 142 -6.52 -13.53 -1.86
CA ALA A 142 -5.36 -13.83 -2.69
C ALA A 142 -5.79 -14.40 -4.07
N LYS A 143 -6.72 -15.36 -4.08
CA LYS A 143 -7.27 -15.93 -5.34
C LYS A 143 -7.94 -14.87 -6.21
N ILE A 144 -8.70 -13.93 -5.61
CA ILE A 144 -9.31 -12.83 -6.36
C ILE A 144 -8.24 -11.89 -6.92
N ALA A 145 -7.18 -11.58 -6.15
CA ALA A 145 -6.08 -10.76 -6.64
C ALA A 145 -5.40 -11.39 -7.86
N VAL A 146 -5.09 -12.69 -7.82
CA VAL A 146 -4.46 -13.45 -8.92
C VAL A 146 -5.28 -13.40 -10.21
N GLN A 147 -6.62 -13.40 -10.11
CA GLN A 147 -7.49 -13.31 -11.28
C GLN A 147 -7.47 -11.92 -11.95
N ARG A 148 -7.07 -10.88 -11.22
CA ARG A 148 -7.16 -9.48 -11.66
C ARG A 148 -5.86 -8.93 -12.26
N THR A 149 -4.74 -9.60 -12.04
CA THR A 149 -3.42 -9.08 -12.36
C THR A 149 -2.50 -10.15 -12.93
N LYS A 150 -1.43 -9.72 -13.60
CA LYS A 150 -0.31 -10.61 -13.99
C LYS A 150 0.86 -10.56 -13.01
N GLN A 151 0.75 -9.73 -11.97
CA GLN A 151 1.77 -9.53 -10.94
C GLN A 151 1.82 -10.70 -9.94
N TYR A 152 2.77 -10.62 -9.01
CA TYR A 152 3.00 -11.67 -8.03
C TYR A 152 2.10 -11.52 -6.79
N VAL A 153 1.43 -12.61 -6.43
CA VAL A 153 0.63 -12.70 -5.21
C VAL A 153 1.18 -13.82 -4.34
N ILE A 154 1.50 -13.48 -3.09
CA ILE A 154 1.92 -14.41 -2.04
C ILE A 154 0.73 -14.57 -1.10
N GLN A 155 0.17 -15.78 -1.03
CA GLN A 155 -0.75 -16.10 0.05
C GLN A 155 0.07 -16.42 1.30
N GLY A 156 0.06 -15.53 2.28
CA GLY A 156 0.95 -15.62 3.43
C GLY A 156 0.84 -14.43 4.37
N ASP A 157 1.59 -14.49 5.46
CA ASP A 157 1.58 -13.49 6.52
C ASP A 157 2.71 -12.46 6.34
N ALA A 158 2.36 -11.18 6.33
CA ALA A 158 3.32 -10.09 6.15
C ALA A 158 4.31 -9.94 7.33
N ARG A 159 4.01 -10.54 8.49
CA ARG A 159 4.95 -10.63 9.63
C ARG A 159 6.18 -11.47 9.30
N TYR A 160 6.13 -12.26 8.24
CA TYR A 160 7.20 -13.16 7.82
C TYR A 160 7.79 -12.81 6.45
N ILE A 161 7.76 -11.53 6.03
CA ILE A 161 8.35 -11.07 4.75
C ILE A 161 9.78 -11.60 4.51
N TYR A 162 10.60 -11.74 5.55
CA TYR A 162 11.96 -12.27 5.46
C TYR A 162 12.04 -13.69 4.87
N GLN A 163 10.96 -14.46 4.88
CA GLN A 163 10.90 -15.81 4.34
C GLN A 163 10.70 -15.84 2.83
N TYR A 164 10.11 -14.79 2.25
CA TYR A 164 9.67 -14.79 0.85
C TYR A 164 10.77 -14.45 -0.16
N SER A 165 11.99 -14.14 0.29
CA SER A 165 13.14 -13.86 -0.62
C SER A 165 12.83 -12.79 -1.67
N LEU A 166 12.18 -11.70 -1.24
CA LEU A 166 11.74 -10.63 -2.14
C LEU A 166 12.94 -9.90 -2.80
N PRO A 167 12.77 -9.36 -4.02
CA PRO A 167 13.73 -8.42 -4.58
C PRO A 167 13.79 -7.14 -3.74
N SER A 168 14.83 -6.34 -3.95
CA SER A 168 14.95 -5.02 -3.34
C SER A 168 13.80 -4.12 -3.80
N ILE A 169 13.00 -3.62 -2.85
CA ILE A 169 11.77 -2.87 -3.13
C ILE A 169 12.05 -1.37 -3.26
N ASP A 170 11.46 -0.75 -4.30
CA ASP A 170 11.63 0.65 -4.65
C ASP A 170 10.54 1.56 -4.04
N PHE A 171 9.34 1.01 -3.81
CA PHE A 171 8.21 1.69 -3.20
C PHE A 171 7.28 0.68 -2.50
N CYS A 172 6.72 1.03 -1.36
CA CYS A 172 5.65 0.24 -0.73
C CYS A 172 4.41 1.11 -0.58
N ILE A 173 3.24 0.59 -0.93
CA ILE A 173 1.97 1.27 -0.69
C ILE A 173 0.96 0.28 -0.16
N SER A 174 0.21 0.68 0.87
CA SER A 174 -0.74 -0.20 1.55
C SER A 174 -1.83 0.56 2.28
N SER A 175 -2.95 -0.13 2.52
CA SER A 175 -3.97 0.26 3.49
C SER A 175 -4.14 -0.89 4.47
N PRO A 176 -3.44 -0.88 5.61
CA PRO A 176 -3.61 -1.92 6.62
C PRO A 176 -5.07 -1.97 7.12
N PRO A 177 -5.48 -3.09 7.74
CA PRO A 177 -6.76 -3.13 8.45
C PRO A 177 -6.80 -2.03 9.50
N TYR A 178 -7.86 -1.24 9.53
CA TYR A 178 -8.05 -0.21 10.54
C TYR A 178 -8.58 -0.87 11.81
N TRP A 179 -7.71 -1.58 12.55
CA TRP A 179 -8.05 -2.31 13.77
C TRP A 179 -9.37 -3.10 13.60
N ASP A 180 -10.29 -3.04 14.56
CA ASP A 180 -11.59 -3.70 14.52
C ASP A 180 -12.72 -2.84 13.92
N MET A 181 -12.41 -1.81 13.12
CA MET A 181 -13.40 -0.86 12.57
C MET A 181 -14.55 -1.55 11.85
N LEU A 182 -14.29 -2.68 11.19
CA LEU A 182 -15.28 -3.44 10.43
C LEU A 182 -16.24 -4.26 11.31
N ARG A 183 -15.87 -4.56 12.57
CA ARG A 183 -16.66 -5.36 13.50
C ARG A 183 -17.73 -4.55 14.23
N HIS A 184 -17.60 -3.22 14.27
CA HIS A 184 -18.53 -2.35 15.00
C HIS A 184 -19.47 -1.60 14.05
N SER A 185 -20.76 -1.95 14.10
CA SER A 185 -21.80 -1.13 13.47
C SER A 185 -22.05 0.11 14.32
N ARG A 186 -21.84 1.30 13.75
CA ARG A 186 -22.33 2.55 14.34
C ARG A 186 -23.85 2.53 14.23
N GLY A 187 -24.52 2.09 15.29
CA GLY A 187 -25.97 1.91 15.34
C GLY A 187 -26.76 3.18 14.98
N GLY A 188 -28.04 3.00 14.63
CA GLY A 188 -29.04 4.08 14.57
C GLY A 188 -29.30 4.76 13.23
N SER A 189 -28.50 4.54 12.18
CA SER A 189 -28.80 5.08 10.82
C SER A 189 -28.54 4.05 9.71
N ASN A 190 -28.93 4.35 8.47
CA ASN A 190 -28.56 3.56 7.29
C ASN A 190 -27.04 3.60 7.13
N SER A 191 -26.37 2.55 7.59
CA SER A 191 -24.92 2.42 7.55
C SER A 191 -24.50 1.49 6.41
N THR A 192 -23.31 1.70 5.86
CA THR A 192 -22.69 0.81 4.87
C THR A 192 -22.67 -0.64 5.34
N HIS A 193 -22.62 -0.87 6.66
CA HIS A 193 -22.69 -2.20 7.26
C HIS A 193 -24.06 -2.87 7.05
N LYS A 194 -25.17 -2.14 7.23
CA LYS A 194 -26.53 -2.64 6.96
C LYS A 194 -26.76 -2.89 5.46
N ASP A 195 -26.27 -1.97 4.62
CA ASP A 195 -26.38 -2.09 3.16
C ASP A 195 -25.63 -3.34 2.66
N ARG A 196 -24.44 -3.64 3.22
CA ARG A 196 -23.65 -4.83 2.87
C ARG A 196 -24.30 -6.14 3.31
N ILE A 197 -24.89 -6.18 4.52
CA ILE A 197 -25.66 -7.35 4.98
C ILE A 197 -26.84 -7.61 4.04
N ALA A 198 -27.57 -6.56 3.64
CA ALA A 198 -28.68 -6.68 2.70
C ALA A 198 -28.25 -7.15 1.30
N GLU A 199 -27.04 -6.78 0.86
CA GLU A 199 -26.45 -7.20 -0.42
C GLU A 199 -25.66 -8.54 -0.33
N GLY A 200 -25.62 -9.21 0.84
CA GLY A 200 -24.89 -10.48 1.04
C GLY A 200 -23.36 -10.36 0.93
N LEU A 201 -22.82 -9.16 1.18
CA LEU A 201 -21.39 -8.86 1.08
C LEU A 201 -20.67 -9.06 2.42
N ASP A 202 -19.40 -9.46 2.39
CA ASP A 202 -18.61 -9.70 3.61
C ASP A 202 -18.50 -8.43 4.48
N ILE A 203 -18.74 -8.54 5.78
CA ILE A 203 -18.66 -7.41 6.72
C ILE A 203 -17.31 -7.30 7.41
N ILE A 204 -16.53 -8.38 7.45
CA ILE A 204 -15.18 -8.49 8.03
C ILE A 204 -14.21 -9.07 7.00
N PHE A 205 -12.90 -8.89 7.19
CA PHE A 205 -11.89 -9.42 6.26
C PHE A 205 -11.75 -10.94 6.38
N SER A 206 -11.64 -11.46 7.60
CA SER A 206 -11.65 -12.89 7.90
C SER A 206 -11.97 -13.17 9.39
N GLU A 207 -12.24 -14.44 9.72
CA GLU A 207 -12.33 -14.94 11.10
C GLU A 207 -11.01 -15.54 11.59
N ASP A 208 -9.93 -15.46 10.81
CA ASP A 208 -8.62 -16.02 11.18
C ASP A 208 -8.03 -15.24 12.37
N GLU A 209 -7.56 -15.93 13.41
CA GLU A 209 -6.92 -15.30 14.57
C GLU A 209 -5.66 -14.49 14.19
N LYS A 210 -5.04 -14.80 13.05
CA LYS A 210 -3.88 -14.07 12.52
C LYS A 210 -4.25 -12.75 11.84
N ASP A 211 -5.52 -12.54 11.53
CA ASP A 211 -5.99 -11.29 10.95
C ASP A 211 -5.96 -10.19 12.02
N MET A 212 -5.14 -9.16 11.80
CA MET A 212 -5.01 -8.05 12.75
C MET A 212 -6.32 -7.29 12.97
N GLY A 213 -7.30 -7.42 12.06
CA GLY A 213 -8.66 -6.91 12.27
C GLY A 213 -9.42 -7.59 13.41
N ASN A 214 -8.88 -8.69 13.96
CA ASN A 214 -9.46 -9.49 15.03
C ASN A 214 -8.78 -9.25 16.38
N ILE A 215 -7.71 -8.43 16.44
CA ILE A 215 -7.04 -8.07 17.69
C ILE A 215 -7.95 -7.11 18.48
N GLU A 216 -8.35 -7.51 19.69
CA GLU A 216 -9.23 -6.70 20.54
C GLU A 216 -8.49 -5.56 21.25
N GLU A 217 -7.24 -5.76 21.62
CA GLU A 217 -6.45 -4.77 22.38
C GLU A 217 -5.73 -3.79 21.46
N TYR A 218 -5.95 -2.49 21.67
CA TYR A 218 -5.44 -1.45 20.78
C TYR A 218 -3.89 -1.44 20.68
N ASN A 219 -3.22 -1.57 21.82
CA ASN A 219 -1.76 -1.52 21.88
C ASN A 219 -1.13 -2.76 21.22
N GLU A 220 -1.79 -3.92 21.32
CA GLU A 220 -1.36 -5.14 20.64
C GLU A 220 -1.51 -4.98 19.12
N PHE A 221 -2.64 -4.45 18.66
CA PHE A 221 -2.85 -4.15 17.24
C PHE A 221 -1.77 -3.20 16.69
N LEU A 222 -1.51 -2.10 17.40
CA LEU A 222 -0.50 -1.13 16.99
C LEU A 222 0.89 -1.76 16.92
N GLN A 223 1.24 -2.61 17.90
CA GLN A 223 2.53 -3.30 17.93
C GLN A 223 2.69 -4.28 16.77
N GLU A 224 1.66 -5.08 16.46
CA GLU A 224 1.69 -6.01 15.33
C GLU A 224 1.80 -5.27 13.99
N LEU A 225 1.09 -4.15 13.85
CA LEU A 225 1.22 -3.29 12.67
C LEU A 225 2.65 -2.77 12.51
N LEU A 226 3.25 -2.26 13.59
CA LEU A 226 4.64 -1.79 13.60
C LEU A 226 5.63 -2.92 13.26
N ASN A 227 5.40 -4.14 13.77
CA ASN A 227 6.21 -5.31 13.47
C ASN A 227 6.23 -5.61 11.96
N ILE A 228 5.08 -5.52 11.28
CA ILE A 228 5.01 -5.71 9.82
C ILE A 228 5.81 -4.63 9.08
N TYR A 229 5.69 -3.36 9.46
CA TYR A 229 6.47 -2.30 8.81
C TYR A 229 7.97 -2.34 9.16
N ALA A 230 8.35 -2.97 10.26
CA ALA A 230 9.75 -3.33 10.54
C ALA A 230 10.24 -4.39 9.54
N GLN A 231 9.41 -5.38 9.19
CA GLN A 231 9.73 -6.35 8.16
C GLN A 231 9.82 -5.71 6.78
N VAL A 232 8.87 -4.84 6.42
CA VAL A 232 8.93 -4.04 5.17
C VAL A 232 10.23 -3.23 5.12
N PHE A 233 10.69 -2.64 6.23
CA PHE A 233 11.94 -1.90 6.27
C PHE A 233 13.14 -2.74 5.78
N THR A 234 13.16 -4.05 6.05
CA THR A 234 14.28 -4.93 5.69
C THR A 234 14.45 -5.10 4.19
N VAL A 235 13.35 -5.15 3.42
CA VAL A 235 13.38 -5.40 1.96
C VAL A 235 13.43 -4.13 1.13
N MET A 236 13.15 -2.98 1.72
CA MET A 236 13.19 -1.68 1.04
C MET A 236 14.63 -1.22 0.77
N ARG A 237 14.91 -0.71 -0.43
CA ARG A 237 16.23 -0.12 -0.70
C ARG A 237 16.42 1.19 0.10
N PRO A 238 17.67 1.57 0.44
CA PRO A 238 17.91 2.88 1.04
C PRO A 238 17.42 4.03 0.15
N GLY A 239 16.82 5.04 0.79
CA GLY A 239 16.27 6.22 0.12
C GLY A 239 14.90 6.02 -0.51
N ALA A 240 14.35 4.80 -0.53
CA ALA A 240 13.00 4.52 -1.02
C ALA A 240 11.91 4.99 -0.06
N TYR A 241 10.70 5.12 -0.60
CA TYR A 241 9.55 5.67 0.11
C TYR A 241 8.49 4.59 0.37
N ILE A 242 7.69 4.81 1.39
CA ILE A 242 6.43 4.07 1.60
C ILE A 242 5.29 5.05 1.77
N ALA A 243 4.09 4.65 1.35
CA ALA A 243 2.85 5.36 1.59
C ALA A 243 1.88 4.44 2.35
N VAL A 244 1.49 4.85 3.56
CA VAL A 244 0.57 4.07 4.41
C VAL A 244 -0.74 4.82 4.52
N VAL A 245 -1.82 4.23 4.00
CA VAL A 245 -3.16 4.80 4.04
C VAL A 245 -3.79 4.47 5.38
N MET A 246 -4.19 5.47 6.17
CA MET A 246 -4.78 5.28 7.49
C MET A 246 -5.91 6.26 7.76
N GLN A 247 -6.81 5.88 8.66
CA GLN A 247 -7.85 6.77 9.18
C GLN A 247 -7.87 6.68 10.71
N ASN A 248 -8.02 7.82 11.38
CA ASN A 248 -8.22 7.86 12.83
C ASN A 248 -9.60 7.31 13.18
N GLN A 249 -9.71 6.68 14.35
CA GLN A 249 -10.95 6.05 14.76
C GLN A 249 -11.63 6.80 15.88
N LEU A 250 -12.97 6.80 15.81
CA LEU A 250 -13.82 7.27 16.88
C LEU A 250 -14.73 6.10 17.25
N LYS A 251 -14.53 5.55 18.45
CA LYS A 251 -15.26 4.41 19.01
C LYS A 251 -16.41 4.86 19.93
N THR A 252 -17.22 3.89 20.36
CA THR A 252 -18.30 4.09 21.34
C THR A 252 -17.79 4.82 22.59
N LYS A 253 -18.65 5.60 23.25
CA LYS A 253 -18.30 6.46 24.40
C LYS A 253 -17.29 7.59 24.09
N GLN A 254 -17.11 7.95 22.82
CA GLN A 254 -16.29 9.09 22.36
C GLN A 254 -14.77 8.92 22.54
N ASN A 255 -14.28 7.68 22.67
CA ASN A 255 -12.84 7.44 22.64
C ASN A 255 -12.31 7.65 21.22
N PHE A 256 -11.50 8.69 21.03
CA PHE A 256 -10.79 8.99 19.80
C PHE A 256 -9.41 8.35 19.82
N TYR A 257 -9.14 7.50 18.85
CA TYR A 257 -7.85 6.84 18.66
C TYR A 257 -7.13 7.49 17.47
N PRO A 258 -6.07 8.28 17.71
CA PRO A 258 -5.27 8.91 16.66
C PRO A 258 -4.29 7.91 16.01
N ILE A 259 -4.80 6.74 15.62
CA ILE A 259 -4.00 5.58 15.17
C ILE A 259 -2.98 5.98 14.10
N ALA A 260 -3.38 6.83 13.14
CA ALA A 260 -2.48 7.27 12.08
C ALA A 260 -1.22 7.98 12.63
N TRP A 261 -1.40 8.83 13.63
CA TRP A 261 -0.31 9.64 14.18
C TRP A 261 0.50 8.90 15.24
N GLU A 262 -0.13 8.06 16.06
CA GLU A 262 0.61 7.17 16.97
C GLU A 262 1.49 6.21 16.18
N PHE A 263 0.94 5.55 15.15
CA PHE A 263 1.70 4.74 14.22
C PHE A 263 2.86 5.53 13.59
N ALA A 264 2.60 6.76 13.10
CA ALA A 264 3.64 7.56 12.46
C ALA A 264 4.80 7.93 13.38
N LEU A 265 4.53 8.21 14.65
CA LEU A 265 5.56 8.51 15.63
C LEU A 265 6.34 7.26 16.03
N GLU A 266 5.66 6.14 16.23
CA GLU A 266 6.26 4.87 16.64
C GLU A 266 7.13 4.24 15.54
N MET A 267 6.77 4.42 14.28
CA MET A 267 7.56 4.01 13.11
C MET A 267 9.01 4.53 13.15
N ARG A 268 9.27 5.68 13.81
CA ARG A 268 10.63 6.23 13.98
C ARG A 268 11.55 5.30 14.76
N LYS A 269 11.02 4.53 15.70
CA LYS A 269 11.79 3.55 16.50
C LYS A 269 12.33 2.41 15.62
N PHE A 270 11.71 2.17 14.47
CA PHE A 270 12.12 1.18 13.48
C PHE A 270 12.96 1.76 12.34
N GLY A 271 13.41 3.01 12.48
CA GLY A 271 14.32 3.67 11.53
C GLY A 271 13.63 4.39 10.37
N TRP A 272 12.30 4.42 10.31
CA TRP A 272 11.56 5.18 9.31
C TRP A 272 11.62 6.69 9.57
N GLN A 273 11.81 7.47 8.51
CA GLN A 273 11.69 8.92 8.55
C GLN A 273 10.34 9.36 8.01
N LEU A 274 9.48 9.89 8.88
CA LEU A 274 8.26 10.57 8.45
C LEU A 274 8.63 11.79 7.59
N CYS A 275 8.09 11.86 6.38
CA CYS A 275 8.37 12.91 5.41
C CYS A 275 7.21 13.89 5.28
N GLN A 276 5.98 13.39 5.11
CA GLN A 276 4.80 14.20 4.84
C GLN A 276 3.52 13.37 4.98
N GLU A 277 2.39 14.01 5.23
CA GLU A 277 1.05 13.45 5.04
C GLU A 277 0.35 14.04 3.81
N PHE A 278 -0.46 13.21 3.14
CA PHE A 278 -1.46 13.69 2.19
C PHE A 278 -2.87 13.36 2.70
N LEU A 279 -3.82 14.26 2.47
CA LEU A 279 -5.23 14.05 2.80
C LEU A 279 -6.00 13.59 1.56
N TRP A 280 -6.55 12.38 1.61
CA TRP A 280 -7.58 11.95 0.68
C TRP A 280 -8.95 12.33 1.24
N CYS A 281 -9.51 13.42 0.73
CA CYS A 281 -10.81 13.95 1.13
C CYS A 281 -11.94 13.20 0.40
N GLN A 282 -12.90 12.66 1.16
CA GLN A 282 -14.05 11.93 0.67
C GLN A 282 -15.30 12.82 0.73
N ARG A 283 -15.39 13.77 -0.21
CA ARG A 283 -16.47 14.75 -0.27
C ARG A 283 -17.87 14.12 -0.37
N ASP A 284 -18.00 13.04 -1.14
CA ASP A 284 -19.29 12.41 -1.43
C ASP A 284 -19.74 11.37 -0.37
N LYS A 285 -18.95 11.18 0.68
CA LYS A 285 -19.34 10.30 1.79
C LYS A 285 -20.56 10.89 2.49
N LYS A 286 -21.57 10.07 2.78
CA LYS A 286 -22.79 10.51 3.48
C LYS A 286 -22.47 10.99 4.88
N LEU A 287 -23.01 12.14 5.27
CA LEU A 287 -22.96 12.64 6.64
C LEU A 287 -24.00 11.91 7.50
N GLY A 288 -23.60 11.51 8.71
CA GLY A 288 -24.52 11.06 9.75
C GLY A 288 -24.72 12.13 10.82
N ILE A 289 -25.90 12.16 11.42
CA ILE A 289 -26.20 13.01 12.58
C ILE A 289 -25.76 12.24 13.82
N TRP A 290 -24.49 12.40 14.19
CA TRP A 290 -23.90 11.68 15.31
C TRP A 290 -23.77 12.59 16.54
N GLY A 291 -24.11 12.06 17.71
CA GLY A 291 -23.96 12.75 18.99
C GLY A 291 -25.06 13.75 19.32
N TYR A 292 -25.80 14.28 18.33
CA TYR A 292 -26.92 15.19 18.58
C TYR A 292 -28.05 14.53 19.40
N PRO A 293 -28.70 15.26 20.33
CA PRO A 293 -28.36 16.62 20.80
C PRO A 293 -27.34 16.65 21.96
N ASN A 294 -26.82 15.49 22.38
CA ASN A 294 -26.20 15.33 23.69
C ASN A 294 -24.67 15.48 23.70
N THR A 295 -23.98 15.35 22.56
CA THR A 295 -22.50 15.34 22.51
C THR A 295 -21.93 15.63 21.12
N TYR A 296 -20.64 15.96 21.05
CA TYR A 296 -19.87 16.13 19.82
C TYR A 296 -19.35 14.78 19.29
N ILE A 297 -19.73 14.44 18.06
CA ILE A 297 -19.15 13.32 17.32
C ILE A 297 -18.92 13.79 15.88
N SER A 298 -17.67 13.73 15.42
CA SER A 298 -17.31 14.17 14.08
C SER A 298 -17.63 13.11 13.02
N ASN A 299 -17.94 13.59 11.81
CA ASN A 299 -17.96 12.75 10.63
C ASN A 299 -16.53 12.67 10.06
N VAL A 300 -15.86 11.52 10.20
CA VAL A 300 -14.51 11.32 9.66
C VAL A 300 -14.57 11.06 8.15
N HIS A 301 -14.15 12.04 7.35
CA HIS A 301 -14.32 12.09 5.89
C HIS A 301 -13.00 12.16 5.12
N HIS A 302 -11.89 11.78 5.76
CA HIS A 302 -10.60 11.76 5.12
C HIS A 302 -9.78 10.55 5.55
N HIS A 303 -8.85 10.18 4.68
CA HIS A 303 -7.75 9.27 5.00
C HIS A 303 -6.44 10.04 4.91
N TYR A 304 -5.50 9.67 5.75
CA TYR A 304 -4.11 10.09 5.64
C TYR A 304 -3.39 9.11 4.72
N PHE A 305 -2.57 9.62 3.80
CA PHE A 305 -1.45 8.90 3.21
C PHE A 305 -0.20 9.39 3.91
N LEU A 306 0.29 8.60 4.85
CA LEU A 306 1.50 8.91 5.59
C LEU A 306 2.71 8.45 4.78
N ILE A 307 3.57 9.40 4.41
CA ILE A 307 4.75 9.15 3.59
C ILE A 307 5.97 9.05 4.49
N PHE A 308 6.65 7.90 4.42
CA PHE A 308 7.92 7.69 5.10
C PHE A 308 9.02 7.39 4.09
N ARG A 309 10.26 7.58 4.52
CA ARG A 309 11.44 7.24 3.75
C ARG A 309 12.38 6.37 4.57
N LYS A 310 12.96 5.36 3.93
CA LYS A 310 14.11 4.65 4.49
C LYS A 310 15.36 5.54 4.33
N PRO A 311 16.07 5.89 5.42
CA PRO A 311 17.23 6.78 5.33
C PRO A 311 18.29 6.26 4.35
N LEU A 312 19.02 7.18 3.72
CA LEU A 312 20.25 6.81 3.02
C LEU A 312 21.32 6.39 4.04
N PRO A 313 22.20 5.44 3.70
CA PRO A 313 23.35 5.15 4.55
C PRO A 313 24.20 6.42 4.71
N PRO A 314 24.84 6.61 5.88
CA PRO A 314 25.69 7.77 6.11
C PRO A 314 26.79 7.84 5.04
N LYS A 315 26.97 9.02 4.43
CA LYS A 315 28.06 9.24 3.45
C LYS A 315 29.39 8.98 4.17
N LYS A 316 30.21 8.03 3.67
CA LYS A 316 31.60 7.88 4.11
C LYS A 316 32.28 9.24 3.94
N ARG A 317 32.77 9.85 5.03
CA ARG A 317 33.55 11.10 4.97
C ARG A 317 34.71 10.84 4.01
N ARG A 318 34.81 11.60 2.91
CA ARG A 318 36.03 11.62 2.10
C ARG A 318 37.12 12.09 3.04
N ASN A 319 38.08 11.21 3.38
CA ASN A 319 39.33 11.65 3.96
C ASN A 319 39.92 12.65 2.97
N SER A 320 39.83 13.94 3.31
CA SER A 320 40.56 14.98 2.63
C SER A 320 42.03 14.63 2.81
N LYS A 321 42.63 13.98 1.82
CA LYS A 321 44.09 13.94 1.68
C LYS A 321 44.53 15.40 1.77
N LYS A 322 45.19 15.76 2.88
CA LYS A 322 45.96 16.99 2.98
C LYS A 322 46.86 16.99 1.73
N LYS A 323 46.62 17.93 0.82
CA LYS A 323 47.61 18.19 -0.24
C LYS A 323 48.88 18.69 0.48
N PRO A 324 50.05 18.13 0.15
CA PRO A 324 51.32 18.56 0.71
C PRO A 324 51.60 20.04 0.42
#